data_AF-A0A2V5XV62-F1
#
_entry.id   AF-A0A2V5XV62-F1
#
_cell.length_a   1.000
_cell.length_b   1.000
_cell.length_c   1.000
_cell.angle_alpha   90.00
_cell.angle_beta   90.00
_cell.angle_gamma   90.00
#
_symmetry.space_group_name_H-M   'P 1'
#
loop_
_entity.id
_entity.type
_entity.pdbx_description
1 polymer ?
#
loop_
_entity_poly.entity_id
_entity_poly.type
_entity_poly.pdbx_seq_one_letter_code
_entity_poly.pdbx_strand_id
1 'polypeptide(L)' 'MEPMPGMKSQVREVIKIADNNHMTLEWYENQGGGEKKTMEINYTRAGKK' A
#
# COMPACT_ATOMS: atom_id res chain seq x y z
N MET A 1 7.10 7.02 19.58
CA MET A 1 8.47 7.14 19.04
C MET A 1 8.33 7.72 17.66
N GLU A 2 8.82 8.93 17.42
CA GLU A 2 8.73 9.56 16.10
C GLU A 2 9.76 8.92 15.15
N PRO A 3 9.41 8.63 13.89
CA PRO A 3 10.34 8.02 12.94
C PRO A 3 11.52 8.97 12.72
N MET A 4 12.74 8.54 13.09
CA MET A 4 13.93 9.34 12.88
C MET A 4 14.38 9.26 11.41
N PRO A 5 14.78 10.39 10.80
CA PRO A 5 15.36 10.39 9.46
C PRO A 5 16.54 9.41 9.35
N GLY A 6 16.52 8.55 8.34
CA GLY A 6 17.58 7.55 8.11
C GLY A 6 17.36 6.19 8.78
N MET A 7 16.33 6.02 9.61
CA MET A 7 15.91 4.69 10.06
C MET A 7 15.13 3.98 8.95
N LYS A 8 15.46 2.71 8.70
CA LYS A 8 14.70 1.87 7.78
C LYS A 8 13.36 1.51 8.42
N SER A 9 12.26 1.94 7.81
CA SER A 9 10.91 1.50 8.17
C SER A 9 10.57 0.21 7.45
N GLN A 10 9.97 -0.75 8.15
CA GLN A 10 9.41 -1.93 7.51
C GLN A 10 8.13 -1.52 6.77
N VAL A 11 8.10 -1.83 5.48
CA VAL A 11 6.95 -1.60 4.61
C VAL A 11 6.48 -2.93 4.04
N ARG A 12 5.17 -3.07 3.87
CA ARG A 12 4.54 -4.20 3.19
C ARG A 12 3.62 -3.67 2.11
N GLU A 13 3.90 -4.07 0.88
CA GLU A 13 3.04 -3.82 -0.28
C GLU A 13 2.18 -5.06 -0.55
N VAL A 14 0.87 -4.86 -0.73
CA VAL A 14 -0.05 -5.91 -1.13
C VAL A 14 -0.77 -5.47 -2.40
N ILE A 15 -0.55 -6.20 -3.49
CA ILE A 15 -1.27 -6.02 -4.75
C ILE A 15 -2.32 -7.11 -4.85
N LYS A 16 -3.59 -6.70 -4.91
CA LYS A 16 -4.74 -7.57 -5.17
C LYS A 16 -5.21 -7.36 -6.59
N ILE A 17 -5.32 -8.46 -7.33
CA ILE A 17 -5.86 -8.48 -8.68
C ILE A 17 -7.22 -9.18 -8.58
N ALA A 18 -8.30 -8.39 -8.57
CA ALA A 18 -9.65 -8.94 -8.50
C ALA A 18 -10.08 -9.48 -9.87
N ASP A 19 -9.77 -8.75 -10.94
CA ASP A 19 -9.89 -9.18 -12.33
C ASP A 19 -8.96 -8.37 -13.24
N ASN A 20 -9.11 -8.51 -14.56
CA ASN A 20 -8.25 -7.85 -15.57
C ASN A 20 -8.34 -6.31 -15.53
N ASN A 21 -9.42 -5.77 -14.98
CA ASN A 21 -9.67 -4.33 -14.93
C ASN A 21 -9.65 -3.79 -13.50
N HIS A 22 -9.89 -4.61 -12.48
CA HIS A 22 -9.97 -4.16 -11.09
C HIS A 22 -8.82 -4.69 -10.25
N MET A 23 -8.10 -3.76 -9.65
CA MET A 23 -6.95 -4.09 -8.83
C MET A 23 -6.86 -3.09 -7.67
N THR A 24 -6.29 -3.56 -6.56
CA THR A 24 -6.11 -2.77 -5.34
C THR A 24 -4.67 -2.85 -4.91
N LEU A 25 -4.04 -1.71 -4.65
CA LEU A 25 -2.76 -1.62 -3.97
C LEU A 25 -3.02 -1.19 -2.53
N GLU A 26 -2.51 -1.97 -1.58
CA GLU A 26 -2.51 -1.63 -0.17
C GLU A 26 -1.06 -1.47 0.29
N TRP A 27 -0.79 -0.39 1.03
CA TRP A 27 0.51 -0.11 1.61
C TRP A 27 0.40 -0.09 3.12
N TYR A 28 1.26 -0.85 3.77
CA TYR A 28 1.32 -0.92 5.22
C TYR A 28 2.71 -0.52 5.71
N GLU A 29 2.75 0.34 6.72
CA GLU A 29 3.99 0.84 7.30
C GLU A 29 4.03 0.53 8.79
N ASN A 30 5.21 0.14 9.27
CA ASN A 30 5.44 -0.07 10.69
C ASN A 30 5.88 1.26 11.35
N GLN A 31 5.00 1.85 12.14
CA GLN A 31 5.24 3.13 12.83
C GLN A 31 5.56 2.94 14.33
N GLY A 32 6.38 1.96 14.68
CA GLY A 32 6.90 1.78 16.04
C GLY A 32 5.87 1.30 17.07
N GLY A 33 4.67 0.89 16.63
CA GLY A 33 3.61 0.32 17.44
C GLY A 33 2.78 -0.77 16.73
N GLY A 34 3.21 -1.19 15.54
CA GLY A 34 2.52 -2.17 14.72
C GLY A 34 2.42 -1.76 13.25
N GLU A 35 2.00 -2.71 12.41
CA GLU A 35 1.70 -2.49 10.99
C GLU A 35 0.38 -1.71 10.87
N LYS A 36 0.41 -0.55 10.21
CA LYS A 36 -0.79 0.25 9.92
C LYS A 36 -0.91 0.44 8.42
N LYS A 37 -2.12 0.23 7.87
CA LYS A 37 -2.42 0.59 6.48
C LYS A 37 -2.37 2.12 6.35
N THR A 38 -1.46 2.63 5.53
CA THR A 38 -1.28 4.07 5.33
C THR A 38 -1.72 4.52 3.95
N MET A 39 -1.78 3.62 2.97
CA MET A 39 -2.30 3.92 1.64
C MET A 39 -3.14 2.76 1.11
N GLU A 40 -4.21 3.12 0.42
CA GLU A 40 -5.02 2.21 -0.37
C GLU A 40 -5.36 2.90 -1.69
N ILE A 41 -5.02 2.26 -2.81
CA ILE A 41 -5.36 2.71 -4.14
C ILE A 41 -6.19 1.63 -4.80
N ASN A 42 -7.44 1.96 -5.08
CA ASN A 42 -8.33 1.14 -5.89
C ASN A 42 -8.29 1.69 -7.31
N TYR A 43 -7.85 0.87 -8.26
CA TYR A 43 -7.78 1.27 -9.66
C TYR A 43 -8.66 0.39 -10.54
N THR A 44 -9.35 1.08 -11.45
CA THR A 44 -10.10 0.46 -12.53
C THR A 44 -9.44 0.84 -13.85
N ARG A 45 -9.03 -0.15 -14.62
CA ARG A 45 -8.51 0.05 -15.97
C ARG A 45 -9.64 0.55 -16.86
N ALA A 46 -9.54 1.78 -17.34
CA ALA A 46 -10.39 2.25 -18.42
C ALA A 46 -10.07 1.40 -19.67
N GLY A 47 -11.06 0.68 -20.19
CA GLY A 47 -10.92 -0.08 -21.44
C GLY A 47 -10.38 0.81 -22.57
N LYS A 48 -9.68 0.22 -23.54
CA LYS A 48 -9.19 0.94 -24.71
C LYS A 48 -10.35 1.75 -25.33
N LYS A 49 -10.17 3.07 -25.43
CA LYS A 49 -11.06 3.94 -26.21
C LYS A 49 -10.94 3.60 -27.70
#